data_AF-A0A7S1JI51-F1
#
_entry.id   AF-A0A7S1JI51-F1
#
_cell.length_a   1.000
_cell.length_b   1.000
_cell.length_c   1.000
_cell.angle_alpha   90.00
_cell.angle_beta   90.00
_cell.angle_gamma   90.00
#
_symmetry.space_group_name_H-M   'P 1'
#
loop_
_entity.id
_entity.type
_entity.pdbx_description
1 polymer ?
#
loop_
_entity_poly.entity_id
_entity_poly.type
_entity_poly.pdbx_seq_one_letter_code
_entity_poly.pdbx_strand_id
1 'polypeptide(L)'
;VLERHRVEVEYEPLYSRVGTGLTIYSPLASGLLTGKYSGMSIPPGSRLSIPKYQYIKEEKFGAMAHQIPQADALRPLAARLGCSLAQLAIAWTLVNPHVSSCILGATSVE
;
A
#
# COMPACT_ATOMS: atom_id res chain seq x y z
N VAL A 1 3.67 -4.01 10.87
CA VAL A 1 4.44 -3.10 9.99
C VAL A 1 4.12 -3.48 8.57
N LEU A 2 3.86 -2.51 7.71
CA LEU A 2 3.58 -2.76 6.29
C LEU A 2 4.75 -3.51 5.63
N GLU A 3 4.49 -4.27 4.57
CA GLU A 3 5.48 -5.12 3.91
C GLU A 3 6.62 -4.32 3.25
N ARG A 4 7.84 -4.44 3.79
CA ARG A 4 9.02 -3.67 3.35
C ARG A 4 10.34 -4.46 3.35
N HIS A 5 10.47 -5.41 4.28
CA HIS A 5 11.73 -6.10 4.55
C HIS A 5 12.35 -6.77 3.32
N ARG A 6 11.53 -7.39 2.46
CA ARG A 6 12.05 -8.09 1.29
C ARG A 6 12.76 -7.13 0.34
N VAL A 7 12.09 -6.01 0.02
CA VAL A 7 12.58 -4.98 -0.90
C VAL A 7 13.75 -4.20 -0.32
N GLU A 8 13.70 -3.85 0.96
CA GLU A 8 14.72 -2.99 1.59
C GLU A 8 15.93 -3.75 2.14
N VAL A 9 15.83 -5.07 2.34
CA VAL A 9 16.87 -5.88 2.98
C VAL A 9 17.18 -7.16 2.20
N GLU A 10 16.19 -8.05 2.04
CA GLU A 10 16.42 -9.40 1.47
C GLU A 10 16.95 -9.35 0.03
N TYR A 11 16.44 -8.41 -0.75
CA TYR A 11 16.71 -8.30 -2.18
C TYR A 11 17.86 -7.34 -2.52
N GLU A 12 18.48 -6.69 -1.53
CA GLU A 12 19.62 -5.79 -1.76
C GLU A 12 20.68 -6.40 -2.70
N PRO A 13 21.09 -7.68 -2.55
CA PRO A 13 22.10 -8.27 -3.41
C PRO A 13 21.66 -8.41 -4.88
N LEU A 14 20.35 -8.47 -5.15
CA LEU A 14 19.82 -8.55 -6.52
C LEU A 14 20.06 -7.23 -7.27
N TYR A 15 20.03 -6.09 -6.57
CA TYR A 15 20.23 -4.79 -7.18
C TYR A 15 21.71 -4.44 -7.25
N SER A 16 22.45 -4.63 -6.15
CA SER A 16 23.85 -4.20 -6.06
C SER A 16 24.83 -5.12 -6.79
N ARG A 17 24.53 -6.43 -6.90
CA ARG A 17 25.43 -7.41 -7.53
C ARG A 17 25.00 -7.81 -8.94
N VAL A 18 23.70 -8.01 -9.16
CA VAL A 18 23.17 -8.48 -10.44
C VAL A 18 22.71 -7.31 -11.32
N GLY A 19 22.48 -6.13 -10.75
CA GLY A 19 22.03 -4.94 -11.49
C GLY A 19 20.55 -5.00 -11.89
N THR A 20 19.74 -5.79 -11.17
CA THR A 20 18.30 -5.88 -11.46
C THR A 20 17.52 -4.69 -10.91
N GLY A 21 16.48 -4.28 -11.62
CA GLY A 21 15.48 -3.33 -11.13
C GLY A 21 14.21 -4.03 -10.64
N LEU A 22 13.39 -3.34 -9.84
CA LEU A 22 12.13 -3.87 -9.34
C LEU A 22 10.92 -3.31 -10.07
N THR A 23 10.00 -4.23 -10.37
CA THR A 23 8.60 -3.91 -10.63
C THR A 23 7.78 -4.35 -9.43
N ILE A 24 7.28 -3.40 -8.64
CA ILE A 24 6.50 -3.69 -7.42
C ILE A 24 4.99 -3.68 -7.70
N TYR A 25 4.21 -4.22 -6.76
CA TYR A 25 2.75 -4.28 -6.85
C TYR A 25 2.11 -4.04 -5.49
N SER A 26 0.79 -3.80 -5.49
CA SER A 26 0.00 -3.53 -4.28
C SER A 26 0.55 -2.39 -3.40
N PRO A 27 0.98 -1.23 -3.96
CA PRO A 27 1.57 -0.13 -3.19
C PRO A 27 0.62 0.44 -2.13
N LEU A 28 -0.70 0.26 -2.30
CA LEU A 28 -1.73 0.74 -1.39
C LEU A 28 -2.27 -0.33 -0.43
N ALA A 29 -1.67 -1.52 -0.39
CA ALA A 29 -2.08 -2.64 0.47
C ALA A 29 -3.60 -2.90 0.42
N SER A 30 -4.13 -3.25 -0.77
CA SER A 30 -5.58 -3.45 -1.00
C SER A 30 -6.46 -2.23 -0.66
N GLY A 31 -5.89 -1.03 -0.71
CA GLY A 31 -6.57 0.22 -0.43
C GLY A 31 -6.47 0.69 1.02
N LEU A 32 -5.80 -0.05 1.91
CA LEU A 32 -5.57 0.36 3.30
C LEU A 32 -4.92 1.74 3.37
N LEU A 33 -3.88 1.97 2.56
CA LEU A 33 -3.13 3.23 2.51
C LEU A 33 -3.85 4.35 1.75
N THR A 34 -5.14 4.20 1.47
CA THR A 34 -6.00 5.32 1.07
C THR A 34 -6.71 5.95 2.27
N GLY A 35 -6.69 5.27 3.42
CA GLY A 35 -7.45 5.66 4.61
C GLY A 35 -8.94 5.29 4.54
N LYS A 36 -9.41 4.63 3.48
CA LYS A 36 -10.84 4.30 3.34
C LYS A 36 -11.39 3.33 4.39
N TYR A 37 -10.52 2.63 5.12
CA TYR A 37 -10.92 1.68 6.17
C TYR A 37 -10.76 2.24 7.60
N SER A 38 -10.51 3.55 7.76
CA SER A 38 -10.42 4.18 9.09
C SER A 38 -11.68 3.91 9.91
N GLY A 39 -11.49 3.76 11.23
CA GLY A 39 -12.58 3.40 12.14
C GLY A 39 -13.17 2.01 11.89
N MET A 40 -12.40 1.09 11.31
CA MET A 40 -12.83 -0.29 11.01
C MET A 40 -14.02 -0.37 10.03
N SER A 41 -14.20 0.66 9.20
CA SER A 41 -15.28 0.71 8.21
C SER A 41 -14.89 -0.02 6.92
N ILE A 42 -15.87 -0.61 6.22
CA ILE A 42 -15.69 -1.16 4.87
C ILE A 42 -16.66 -0.41 3.94
N PRO A 43 -16.19 0.60 3.20
CA PRO A 43 -17.06 1.37 2.32
C PRO A 43 -17.66 0.51 1.20
N PRO A 44 -18.92 0.75 0.78
CA PRO A 44 -19.49 0.13 -0.40
C PRO A 44 -18.64 0.40 -1.65
N GLY A 45 -18.55 -0.59 -2.55
CA GLY A 45 -17.71 -0.50 -3.76
C GLY A 45 -16.20 -0.63 -3.52
N SER A 46 -15.74 -0.66 -2.26
CA SER A 46 -14.34 -0.97 -1.95
C SER A 46 -14.00 -2.43 -2.27
N ARG A 47 -12.71 -2.73 -2.49
CA ARG A 47 -12.24 -4.10 -2.78
C ARG A 47 -12.77 -5.13 -1.78
N LEU A 48 -12.80 -4.80 -0.49
CA LEU A 48 -13.24 -5.70 0.58
C LEU A 48 -14.78 -5.85 0.68
N SER A 49 -15.54 -5.02 -0.04
CA SER A 49 -16.99 -5.17 -0.15
C SER A 49 -17.43 -6.12 -1.27
N ILE A 50 -16.54 -6.42 -2.23
CA ILE A 50 -16.85 -7.23 -3.41
C ILE A 50 -16.83 -8.72 -3.04
N PRO A 51 -17.90 -9.50 -3.33
CA PRO A 51 -17.99 -10.92 -2.98
C PRO A 51 -16.80 -11.77 -3.46
N LYS A 52 -16.29 -11.50 -4.66
CA LYS A 52 -15.12 -12.18 -5.24
C LYS A 52 -13.86 -12.06 -4.39
N TYR A 53 -13.75 -11.03 -3.55
CA TYR A 53 -12.58 -10.76 -2.70
C TYR A 53 -12.84 -11.02 -1.21
N GLN A 54 -13.91 -11.76 -0.86
CA GLN A 54 -14.21 -12.10 0.54
C GLN A 54 -13.07 -12.88 1.20
N TYR A 55 -12.34 -13.73 0.47
CA TYR A 55 -11.15 -14.41 1.00
C TYR A 55 -10.09 -13.41 1.51
N ILE A 56 -9.91 -12.25 0.85
CA ILE A 56 -9.00 -11.19 1.32
C ILE A 56 -9.52 -10.61 2.63
N LYS A 57 -10.83 -10.45 2.77
CA LYS A 57 -11.43 -9.95 4.00
C LYS A 57 -11.25 -10.95 5.15
N GLU A 58 -11.56 -12.22 4.91
CA GLU A 58 -11.49 -13.30 5.89
C GLU A 58 -10.04 -13.57 6.35
N GLU A 59 -9.08 -13.61 5.42
CA GLU A 59 -7.68 -13.88 5.74
C GLU A 59 -6.93 -12.63 6.21
N LYS A 60 -7.24 -11.46 5.65
CA LYS A 60 -6.39 -10.27 5.80
C LYS A 60 -7.06 -9.09 6.50
N PHE A 61 -8.38 -8.99 6.63
CA PHE A 61 -8.96 -7.80 7.28
C PHE A 61 -8.68 -7.78 8.78
N GLY A 62 -8.75 -8.93 9.46
CA GLY A 62 -8.31 -9.05 10.86
C GLY A 62 -6.82 -8.71 11.01
N ALA A 63 -5.98 -9.14 10.08
CA ALA A 63 -4.57 -8.76 10.02
C ALA A 63 -4.34 -7.30 9.58
N MET A 64 -5.27 -6.65 8.89
CA MET A 64 -5.16 -5.23 8.52
C MET A 64 -5.64 -4.32 9.66
N ALA A 65 -6.48 -4.81 10.57
CA ALA A 65 -7.04 -4.03 11.67
C ALA A 65 -5.95 -3.32 12.50
N HIS A 66 -4.85 -4.02 12.81
CA HIS A 66 -3.73 -3.44 13.55
C HIS A 66 -2.89 -2.45 12.73
N GLN A 67 -3.04 -2.44 11.40
CA GLN A 67 -2.33 -1.55 10.48
C GLN A 67 -3.11 -0.25 10.19
N ILE A 68 -4.44 -0.24 10.41
CA ILE A 68 -5.28 0.95 10.19
C ILE A 68 -4.78 2.16 11.01
N PRO A 69 -4.53 2.05 12.33
CA PRO A 69 -4.02 3.19 13.11
C PRO A 69 -2.66 3.70 12.60
N GLN A 70 -1.82 2.80 12.08
CA GLN A 70 -0.51 3.15 11.51
C GLN A 70 -0.68 3.94 10.20
N ALA A 71 -1.60 3.53 9.34
CA ALA A 71 -1.94 4.26 8.12
C ALA A 71 -2.55 5.63 8.45
N ASP A 72 -3.43 5.70 9.45
CA ASP A 72 -4.07 6.94 9.87
C ASP A 72 -3.09 7.95 10.47
N ALA A 73 -2.06 7.47 11.18
CA ALA A 73 -0.99 8.31 11.71
C ALA A 73 -0.18 9.03 10.62
N LEU A 74 -0.25 8.59 9.36
CA LEU A 74 0.42 9.24 8.23
C LEU A 74 -0.43 10.37 7.60
N ARG A 75 -1.72 10.48 7.92
CA ARG A 75 -2.61 11.52 7.36
C ARG A 75 -2.14 12.95 7.65
N PRO A 76 -1.65 13.31 8.86
CA PRO A 76 -1.14 14.66 9.10
C PRO A 76 0.07 15.00 8.24
N LEU A 77 0.92 14.01 7.94
CA LEU A 77 2.06 14.19 7.04
C LEU A 77 1.62 14.45 5.61
N ALA A 78 0.67 13.65 5.10
CA ALA A 78 0.09 13.85 3.77
C ALA A 78 -0.55 15.24 3.65
N ALA A 79 -1.33 15.65 4.66
CA ALA A 79 -1.94 16.98 4.72
C ALA A 79 -0.90 18.10 4.70
N ARG A 80 0.18 17.98 5.48
CA ARG A 80 1.28 18.97 5.49
C ARG A 80 2.00 19.07 4.14
N LEU A 81 2.06 17.98 3.38
CA LEU A 81 2.65 17.93 2.05
C LEU A 81 1.67 18.30 0.93
N GLY A 82 0.39 18.56 1.25
CA GLY A 82 -0.64 18.92 0.27
C GLY A 82 -1.02 17.77 -0.67
N CYS A 83 -0.88 16.52 -0.24
CA CYS A 83 -1.21 15.34 -1.05
C CYS A 83 -2.16 14.38 -0.33
N SER A 84 -2.78 13.46 -1.08
CA SER A 84 -3.58 12.39 -0.49
C SER A 84 -2.69 11.33 0.16
N LEU A 85 -3.24 10.56 1.12
CA LEU A 85 -2.49 9.46 1.73
C LEU A 85 -2.06 8.41 0.69
N ALA A 86 -2.89 8.20 -0.35
CA ALA A 86 -2.56 7.30 -1.46
C ALA A 86 -1.38 7.81 -2.28
N GLN A 87 -1.36 9.11 -2.60
CA GLN A 87 -0.24 9.75 -3.29
C GLN A 87 1.04 9.65 -2.47
N LEU A 88 0.97 9.93 -1.16
CA LEU A 88 2.09 9.79 -0.25
C LEU A 88 2.66 8.36 -0.25
N ALA A 89 1.79 7.35 -0.13
CA ALA A 89 2.20 5.95 -0.10
C ALA A 89 2.86 5.51 -1.42
N ILE A 90 2.29 5.87 -2.57
CA ILE A 90 2.85 5.55 -3.89
C ILE A 90 4.22 6.24 -4.07
N ALA A 91 4.29 7.55 -3.79
CA ALA A 91 5.53 8.31 -3.88
C ALA A 91 6.62 7.72 -2.96
N TRP A 92 6.24 7.29 -1.76
CA TRP A 92 7.15 6.65 -0.82
C TRP A 92 7.74 5.35 -1.36
N THR A 93 6.98 4.55 -2.12
CA THR A 93 7.56 3.37 -2.77
C THR A 93 8.52 3.69 -3.92
N LEU A 94 8.27 4.79 -4.62
CA LEU A 94 9.05 5.23 -5.79
C LEU A 94 10.31 6.03 -5.41
N VAL A 95 10.44 6.47 -4.16
CA VAL A 95 11.67 7.10 -3.66
C VAL A 95 12.83 6.10 -3.56
N ASN A 96 12.52 4.80 -3.49
CA ASN A 96 13.54 3.76 -3.49
C ASN A 96 14.17 3.67 -4.89
N PRO A 97 15.48 3.94 -5.05
CA PRO A 97 16.13 3.97 -6.35
C PRO A 97 16.17 2.62 -7.06
N HIS A 98 15.92 1.51 -6.35
CA HIS A 98 15.84 0.17 -6.91
C HIS A 98 14.45 -0.15 -7.48
N VAL A 99 13.43 0.67 -7.20
CA VAL A 99 12.09 0.53 -7.76
C VAL A 99 12.04 1.22 -9.11
N SER A 100 12.05 0.42 -10.18
CA SER A 100 11.97 0.91 -11.56
C SER A 100 10.54 1.23 -11.98
N SER A 101 9.57 0.46 -11.50
CA SER A 101 8.15 0.71 -11.79
C SER A 101 7.22 0.19 -10.69
N CYS A 102 6.01 0.75 -10.64
CA CYS A 102 4.97 0.39 -9.68
C CYS A 102 3.66 0.07 -10.39
N ILE A 103 3.15 -1.15 -10.21
CA ILE A 103 1.86 -1.57 -10.76
C ILE A 103 0.74 -0.99 -9.89
N LEU A 104 -0.03 -0.08 -10.48
CA LEU A 104 -1.18 0.55 -9.85
C LEU A 104 -2.46 -0.28 -10.08
N GLY A 105 -3.37 -0.21 -9.10
CA GLY A 105 -4.70 -0.79 -9.22
C GLY A 105 -5.76 0.24 -8.82
N ALA A 106 -6.68 0.51 -9.73
CA ALA A 106 -7.80 1.43 -9.53
C ALA A 106 -9.11 0.74 -9.92
N THR A 107 -10.22 1.15 -9.29
CA THR A 107 -11.57 0.65 -9.58
C THR A 107 -12.44 1.68 -10.31
N SER A 108 -11.94 2.91 -10.44
CA SER A 108 -12.55 4.08 -11.05
C SER A 108 -11.47 4.95 -11.68
N VAL A 109 -11.85 6.01 -12.40
CA VAL A 109 -10.90 6.90 -13.10
C VAL A 109 -10.29 7.92 -12.15
N GLU A 110 -11.06 8.37 -11.16
CA GLU A 110 -10.67 9.27 -10.07
C GLU A 110 -9.66 8.62 -9.11
#